data_AF-A0A2V2S1X4-F1
#
_entry.id   AF-A0A2V2S1X4-F1
#
_cell.length_a   1.000
_cell.length_b   1.000
_cell.length_c   1.000
_cell.angle_alpha   90.00
_cell.angle_beta   90.00
_cell.angle_gamma   90.00
#
_symmetry.space_group_name_H-M   'P 1'
#
loop_
_entity.id
_entity.type
_entity.pdbx_description
1 polymer ?
#
loop_
_entity_poly.entity_id
_entity_poly.type
_entity_poly.pdbx_seq_one_letter_code
_entity_poly.pdbx_strand_id
1 'polypeptide(L)'
;MALWIFLVTAKPLLGQELQLPPRPATALTGYQFAQAIAPLSLQDREARIYSEILSGNVPSFLRKLCPVQVTNVAPSTTNQATFYVTPDYLAIGSDEDYLLMPLSPNLAQRIANALNCSLPTRKMVNDIYAAAAVKLTPSPIPPSPAMTSVATFTNHNGTILSQRLPLLKSQPLGALVAGHKKDVVLSVKLSSSPGKVAIYGWHKTNGVPIQPLYLGHTAAWVDYSQCTRLVHQRVLVDGKEMRLSEVLADPALCGLFSDEGPITNPRYPTNALPAISQTGPTGRTGPTNAATEPISPFHERILSFTLDPEVKVHINAPDNSPAPARKLLFIFYALPNGNTTEQTIGRTLKPGDDWHYDIQHIGAQTRFLREVLHDQVVVVAYLEADQKSWPAWRKKNGDQLIPQLLEQVKTNFIRRCLQQAPPDEIQTAICGHSGGGSLIFGYLNAVQQLPADVTRIAFLDSTYAYDRALGHDKKLVQWLGTNTAPEHYLLVLAYDDANALLNGKPFVTAAGGAWGKSHSVQHDLAESFKFTSQINAEFQKFSALSGRIQFILKENPEHKIFHTVQVERNGFIHAILFGTPIEEKGYEYFGPRAYSKWIEP
;
A
#
# COMPACT_ATOMS: atom_id res chain seq x y z
N MET A 1 47.80 11.08 63.10
CA MET A 1 47.94 11.02 61.63
C MET A 1 46.59 10.55 61.09
N ALA A 2 45.67 11.49 60.84
CA ALA A 2 44.28 11.20 60.49
C ALA A 2 44.14 11.20 58.96
N LEU A 3 43.73 10.07 58.41
CA LEU A 3 43.56 9.82 56.98
C LEU A 3 42.25 10.48 56.52
N TRP A 4 42.34 11.57 55.76
CA TRP A 4 41.19 12.20 55.11
C TRP A 4 40.83 11.39 53.87
N ILE A 5 39.76 10.60 53.96
CA ILE A 5 39.14 9.94 52.81
C ILE A 5 38.34 11.01 52.06
N PHE A 6 38.86 11.46 50.92
CA PHE A 6 38.10 12.23 49.95
C PHE A 6 37.01 11.32 49.35
N LEU A 7 35.80 11.40 49.90
CA LEU A 7 34.58 10.94 49.24
C LEU A 7 34.36 11.83 48.00
N VAL A 8 34.86 11.38 46.86
CA VAL A 8 34.43 11.89 45.56
C VAL A 8 32.98 11.49 45.38
N THR A 9 32.08 12.41 45.71
CA THR A 9 30.68 12.29 45.33
C THR A 9 30.62 12.37 43.81
N ALA A 10 30.46 11.22 43.16
CA ALA A 10 30.09 11.17 41.76
C ALA A 10 28.75 11.90 41.64
N LYS A 11 28.78 13.15 41.15
CA LYS A 11 27.57 13.81 40.70
C LYS A 11 26.89 12.84 39.73
N PRO A 12 25.59 12.56 39.87
CA PRO A 12 24.88 11.81 38.85
C PRO A 12 25.11 12.59 37.55
N LEU A 13 25.68 11.95 36.52
CA LEU A 13 25.63 12.50 35.19
C LEU A 13 24.15 12.78 34.93
N LEU A 14 23.77 14.06 34.87
CA LEU A 14 22.46 14.46 34.38
C LEU A 14 22.26 13.70 33.07
N GLY A 15 21.29 12.80 33.03
CA GLY A 15 21.02 11.98 31.85
C GLY A 15 20.96 12.91 30.66
N GLN A 16 21.75 12.62 29.61
CA GLN A 16 21.62 13.42 28.40
C GLN A 16 20.25 13.07 27.80
N GLU A 17 19.32 14.02 27.91
CA GLU A 17 17.97 13.87 27.41
C GLU A 17 17.76 14.78 26.19
N LEU A 18 16.97 14.30 25.23
CA LEU A 18 16.46 15.14 24.16
C LEU A 18 15.59 16.25 24.76
N GLN A 19 15.95 17.50 24.47
CA GLN A 19 15.22 18.69 24.94
C GLN A 19 13.91 18.85 24.16
N LEU A 20 12.92 18.04 24.54
CA LEU A 20 11.58 18.04 23.97
C LEU A 20 10.55 18.37 25.05
N PRO A 21 9.48 19.12 24.73
CA PRO A 21 8.39 19.31 25.67
C PRO A 21 7.73 17.97 26.03
N PRO A 22 6.98 17.89 27.15
CA PRO A 22 6.19 16.71 27.48
C PRO A 22 5.28 16.31 26.32
N ARG A 23 5.10 15.00 26.11
CA ARG A 23 4.20 14.50 25.05
C ARG A 23 2.77 14.98 25.34
N PRO A 24 2.10 15.68 24.40
CA PRO A 24 0.71 16.10 24.60
C PRO A 24 -0.21 14.90 24.81
N ALA A 25 -1.21 15.03 25.69
CA ALA A 25 -2.18 13.96 25.94
C ALA A 25 -3.01 13.62 24.68
N THR A 26 -3.21 14.60 23.80
CA THR A 26 -3.92 14.46 22.52
C THR A 26 -3.00 14.07 21.35
N ALA A 27 -1.72 13.82 21.61
CA ALA A 27 -0.78 13.48 20.55
C ALA A 27 -1.13 12.13 19.92
N LEU A 28 -1.01 12.06 18.59
CA LEU A 28 -1.32 10.85 17.83
C LEU A 28 -0.38 9.71 18.22
N THR A 29 -0.89 8.48 18.25
CA THR A 29 -0.03 7.29 18.35
C THR A 29 0.75 7.07 17.05
N GLY A 30 1.72 6.15 17.04
CA GLY A 30 2.46 5.80 15.84
C GLY A 30 1.55 5.36 14.69
N TYR A 31 0.57 4.50 14.98
CA TYR A 31 -0.45 4.07 14.02
C TYR A 31 -1.31 5.23 13.49
N GLN A 32 -1.88 6.04 14.38
CA GLN A 32 -2.72 7.19 13.99
C GLN A 32 -1.93 8.21 13.17
N PHE A 33 -0.68 8.45 13.56
CA PHE A 33 0.21 9.33 12.83
C PHE A 33 0.49 8.80 11.42
N ALA A 34 0.79 7.51 11.29
CA ALA A 34 1.00 6.86 9.99
C ALA A 34 -0.19 7.06 9.04
N GLN A 35 -1.42 6.91 9.54
CA GLN A 35 -2.63 7.15 8.76
C GLN A 35 -2.74 8.61 8.33
N ALA A 36 -2.46 9.56 9.23
CA ALA A 36 -2.55 10.99 8.95
C ALA A 36 -1.55 11.46 7.88
N ILE A 37 -0.37 10.83 7.78
CA ILE A 37 0.66 11.22 6.81
C ILE A 37 0.68 10.37 5.53
N ALA A 38 -0.04 9.25 5.49
CA ALA A 38 -0.09 8.36 4.33
C ALA A 38 -0.49 9.02 3.00
N PRO A 39 -1.50 9.94 2.96
CA PRO A 39 -1.89 10.59 1.70
C PRO A 39 -1.02 11.80 1.36
N LEU A 40 -0.14 12.24 2.27
CA LEU A 40 0.59 13.50 2.12
C LEU A 40 1.74 13.38 1.11
N SER A 41 2.01 14.47 0.40
CA SER A 41 3.24 14.63 -0.37
C SER A 41 4.46 14.50 0.56
N LEU A 42 5.64 14.19 0.01
CA LEU A 42 6.88 14.15 0.81
C LEU A 42 7.07 15.45 1.62
N GLN A 43 6.80 16.60 1.00
CA GLN A 43 6.95 17.91 1.63
C GLN A 43 5.99 18.10 2.81
N ASP A 44 4.70 17.81 2.62
CA ASP A 44 3.68 17.98 3.66
C ASP A 44 3.85 16.96 4.79
N ARG A 45 4.23 15.72 4.43
CA ARG A 45 4.61 14.67 5.38
C ARG A 45 5.76 15.14 6.27
N GLU A 46 6.82 15.70 5.68
CA GLU A 46 7.98 16.18 6.43
C GLU A 46 7.67 17.40 7.31
N ALA A 47 6.83 18.32 6.83
CA ALA A 47 6.34 19.43 7.64
C ALA A 47 5.57 18.93 8.87
N ARG A 48 4.71 17.93 8.67
CA ARG A 48 3.92 17.34 9.76
C ARG A 48 4.78 16.54 10.74
N ILE A 49 5.75 15.76 10.26
CA ILE A 49 6.72 15.04 11.10
C ILE A 49 7.50 16.03 11.98
N TYR A 50 7.99 17.13 11.40
CA TYR A 50 8.71 18.16 12.14
C TYR A 50 7.86 18.72 13.29
N SER A 51 6.60 19.04 13.00
CA SER A 51 5.65 19.56 14.00
C SER A 51 5.40 18.58 15.14
N GLU A 52 5.12 17.31 14.83
CA GLU A 52 4.88 16.30 15.87
C GLU A 52 6.09 16.11 16.78
N ILE A 53 7.29 15.95 16.20
CA ILE A 53 8.51 15.75 16.97
C ILE A 53 8.76 16.93 17.91
N LEU A 54 8.74 18.17 17.40
CA LEU A 54 9.01 19.34 18.24
C LEU A 54 7.89 19.68 19.23
N SER A 55 6.67 19.23 18.98
CA SER A 55 5.59 19.28 19.97
C SER A 55 5.74 18.24 21.09
N GLY A 56 6.71 17.33 20.99
CA GLY A 56 7.00 16.30 21.99
C GLY A 56 6.32 14.96 21.72
N ASN A 57 5.73 14.73 20.55
CA ASN A 57 5.17 13.42 20.19
C ASN A 57 6.27 12.40 19.80
N VAL A 58 7.10 12.08 20.78
CA VAL A 58 8.22 11.14 20.70
C VAL A 58 8.12 10.21 21.90
N PRO A 59 8.27 8.88 21.72
CA PRO A 59 8.30 7.91 22.80
C PRO A 59 9.22 8.31 23.94
N SER A 60 8.79 8.08 25.17
CA SER A 60 9.54 8.44 26.38
C SER A 60 10.87 7.71 26.44
N PHE A 61 10.92 6.45 26.00
CA PHE A 61 12.16 5.67 25.98
C PHE A 61 13.23 6.27 25.07
N LEU A 62 12.86 6.97 23.98
CA LEU A 62 13.80 7.59 23.05
C LEU A 62 14.46 8.85 23.60
N ARG A 63 13.87 9.46 24.63
CA ARG A 63 14.32 10.75 25.16
C ARG A 63 15.62 10.63 25.95
N LYS A 64 15.90 9.47 26.56
CA LYS A 64 17.12 9.22 27.34
C LYS A 64 18.21 8.65 26.45
N LEU A 65 19.29 9.40 26.26
CA LEU A 65 20.37 9.02 25.36
C LEU A 65 21.30 7.99 26.01
N CYS A 66 21.77 7.04 25.19
CA CYS A 66 22.72 6.01 25.57
C CYS A 66 24.16 6.50 25.36
N PRO A 67 25.06 6.34 26.35
CA PRO A 67 26.47 6.60 26.16
C PRO A 67 27.12 5.49 25.32
N VAL A 68 27.95 5.87 24.36
CA VAL A 68 28.82 4.99 23.59
C VAL A 68 30.25 5.45 23.79
N GLN A 69 31.07 4.56 24.37
CA GLN A 69 32.48 4.80 24.65
C GLN A 69 33.31 4.31 23.48
N VAL A 70 34.26 5.13 23.03
CA VAL A 70 35.15 4.83 21.92
C VAL A 70 36.58 5.24 22.24
N THR A 71 37.53 4.61 21.58
CA THR A 71 38.94 4.94 21.63
C THR A 71 39.46 5.24 20.24
N ASN A 72 40.45 6.12 20.14
CA ASN A 72 41.26 6.30 18.95
C ASN A 72 42.74 6.22 19.36
N VAL A 73 43.48 5.33 18.71
CA VAL A 73 44.91 5.14 18.96
C VAL A 73 45.68 5.86 17.86
N ALA A 74 46.31 6.97 18.19
CA ALA A 74 47.28 7.66 17.34
C ALA A 74 48.71 7.25 17.76
N PRO A 75 49.74 7.42 16.91
CA PRO A 75 51.11 6.96 17.20
C PRO A 75 51.71 7.43 18.53
N SER A 76 51.26 8.56 19.08
CA SER A 76 51.77 9.15 20.32
C SER A 76 50.74 9.32 21.44
N THR A 77 49.45 9.07 21.19
CA THR A 77 48.37 9.30 22.16
C THR A 77 47.18 8.37 21.92
N THR A 78 46.62 7.81 22.99
CA THR A 78 45.31 7.14 22.96
C THR A 78 44.28 8.07 23.55
N ASN A 79 43.35 8.54 22.72
CA ASN A 79 42.25 9.39 23.17
C ASN A 79 41.04 8.51 23.48
N GLN A 80 40.32 8.84 24.54
CA GLN A 80 39.04 8.22 24.90
C GLN A 80 37.92 9.22 24.72
N ALA A 81 36.78 8.77 24.18
CA ALA A 81 35.61 9.63 24.09
C ALA A 81 34.32 8.89 24.43
N THR A 82 33.32 9.65 24.90
CA THR A 82 31.95 9.21 25.06
C THR A 82 31.03 10.14 24.28
N PHE A 83 30.24 9.57 23.36
CA PHE A 83 29.14 10.28 22.72
C PHE A 83 27.80 9.69 23.16
N TYR A 84 26.72 10.47 23.02
CA TYR A 84 25.40 10.10 23.52
C TYR A 84 24.43 10.04 22.36
N VAL A 85 23.78 8.90 22.16
CA VAL A 85 22.92 8.62 21.00
C VAL A 85 21.52 8.20 21.43
N THR A 86 20.52 8.46 20.60
CA THR A 86 19.17 7.90 20.82
C THR A 86 19.22 6.37 20.88
N PRO A 87 18.49 5.73 21.82
CA PRO A 87 18.56 4.29 22.02
C PRO A 87 18.05 3.51 20.80
N ASP A 88 17.12 4.10 20.05
CA ASP A 88 16.72 3.62 18.73
C ASP A 88 16.66 4.80 17.72
N TYR A 89 16.21 4.54 16.50
CA TYR A 89 15.93 5.57 15.51
C TYR A 89 14.77 6.48 15.95
N LEU A 90 14.73 7.69 15.40
CA LEU A 90 13.61 8.62 15.60
C LEU A 90 12.28 7.96 15.27
N ALA A 91 11.32 8.15 16.17
CA ALA A 91 9.97 7.63 16.06
C ALA A 91 8.95 8.66 16.55
N ILE A 92 7.73 8.54 16.07
CA ILE A 92 6.56 9.30 16.51
C ILE A 92 5.57 8.35 17.17
N GLY A 93 5.00 8.74 18.31
CA GLY A 93 4.02 7.96 19.06
C GLY A 93 4.31 7.86 20.56
N SER A 94 3.74 6.84 21.21
CA SER A 94 4.00 6.49 22.62
C SER A 94 4.95 5.30 22.75
N ASP A 95 5.29 4.89 23.97
CA ASP A 95 6.13 3.69 24.17
C ASP A 95 5.43 2.40 23.71
N GLU A 96 4.09 2.39 23.74
CA GLU A 96 3.24 1.27 23.38
C GLU A 96 2.91 1.21 21.87
N ASP A 97 2.82 2.37 21.21
CA ASP A 97 2.52 2.48 19.77
C ASP A 97 3.33 3.62 19.15
N TYR A 98 4.42 3.26 18.48
CA TYR A 98 5.29 4.16 17.75
C TYR A 98 5.63 3.67 16.35
N LEU A 99 5.87 4.64 15.46
CA LEU A 99 6.36 4.42 14.11
C LEU A 99 7.78 4.95 13.99
N LEU A 100 8.76 4.06 13.75
CA LEU A 100 10.10 4.47 13.31
C LEU A 100 9.96 5.22 11.99
N MET A 101 10.50 6.43 11.93
CA MET A 101 10.18 7.38 10.86
C MET A 101 11.36 7.59 9.92
N PRO A 102 11.30 7.08 8.66
CA PRO A 102 12.21 7.49 7.61
C PRO A 102 12.05 8.97 7.28
N LEU A 103 13.17 9.69 7.18
CA LEU A 103 13.23 11.14 6.93
C LEU A 103 14.21 11.42 5.78
N SER A 104 14.04 12.57 5.11
CA SER A 104 15.14 13.14 4.33
C SER A 104 16.27 13.61 5.26
N PRO A 105 17.51 13.67 4.76
CA PRO A 105 18.61 14.28 5.51
C PRO A 105 18.36 15.75 5.87
N ASN A 106 17.60 16.49 5.05
CA ASN A 106 17.28 17.90 5.29
C ASN A 106 16.38 18.06 6.53
N LEU A 107 15.30 17.28 6.61
CA LEU A 107 14.43 17.27 7.79
C LEU A 107 15.17 16.75 9.02
N ALA A 108 15.92 15.65 8.88
CA ALA A 108 16.75 15.09 9.94
C ALA A 108 17.70 16.15 10.53
N GLN A 109 18.34 16.96 9.67
CA GLN A 109 19.20 18.05 10.11
C GLN A 109 18.42 19.16 10.84
N ARG A 110 17.22 19.53 10.37
CA ARG A 110 16.38 20.54 11.05
C ARG A 110 16.02 20.09 12.46
N ILE A 111 15.66 18.83 12.64
CA ILE A 111 15.38 18.23 13.95
C ILE A 111 16.65 18.21 14.80
N ALA A 112 17.76 17.75 14.24
CA ALA A 112 19.03 17.72 14.94
C ALA A 112 19.44 19.12 15.45
N ASN A 113 19.29 20.16 14.63
CA ASN A 113 19.56 21.54 15.04
C ASN A 113 18.67 21.97 16.22
N ALA A 114 17.37 21.70 16.14
CA ALA A 114 16.40 22.10 17.16
C ALA A 114 16.66 21.42 18.51
N LEU A 115 17.22 20.20 18.49
CA LEU A 115 17.48 19.39 19.69
C LEU A 115 18.95 19.42 20.14
N ASN A 116 19.77 20.32 19.58
CA ASN A 116 21.21 20.40 19.83
C ASN A 116 21.94 19.05 19.62
N CYS A 117 21.58 18.38 18.53
CA CYS A 117 22.13 17.11 18.08
C CYS A 117 22.87 17.25 16.74
N SER A 118 23.42 16.12 16.30
CA SER A 118 24.04 15.85 15.00
C SER A 118 23.53 14.52 14.47
N LEU A 119 23.69 14.31 13.16
CA LEU A 119 23.58 12.98 12.57
C LEU A 119 24.90 12.22 12.78
N PRO A 120 24.89 10.88 12.85
CA PRO A 120 26.10 10.09 13.06
C PRO A 120 26.96 10.04 11.79
N THR A 121 28.24 9.72 11.93
CA THR A 121 29.10 9.32 10.81
C THR A 121 29.03 7.80 10.59
N ARG A 122 29.64 7.32 9.50
CA ARG A 122 29.85 5.87 9.26
C ARG A 122 30.52 5.16 10.44
N LYS A 123 31.63 5.70 10.95
CA LYS A 123 32.34 5.16 12.11
C LYS A 123 31.44 5.08 13.34
N MET A 124 30.72 6.16 13.66
CA MET A 124 29.82 6.17 14.83
C MET A 124 28.73 5.12 14.72
N VAL A 125 28.17 4.88 13.53
CA VAL A 125 27.17 3.81 13.32
C VAL A 125 27.76 2.42 13.65
N ASN A 126 29.02 2.16 13.28
CA ASN A 126 29.69 0.91 13.66
C ASN A 126 29.91 0.81 15.18
N ASP A 127 30.32 1.90 15.82
CA ASP A 127 30.55 1.95 17.26
C ASP A 127 29.24 1.77 18.05
N ILE A 128 28.14 2.38 17.56
CA ILE A 128 26.78 2.18 18.08
C ILE A 128 26.39 0.71 17.98
N TYR A 129 26.60 0.07 16.83
CA TYR A 129 26.29 -1.34 16.65
C TYR A 129 27.09 -2.23 17.62
N ALA A 130 28.39 -1.96 17.77
CA ALA A 130 29.26 -2.70 18.68
C ALA A 130 28.73 -2.60 20.12
N ALA A 131 28.41 -1.38 20.57
CA ALA A 131 27.91 -1.09 21.91
C ALA A 131 26.45 -1.53 22.17
N ALA A 132 25.65 -1.75 21.12
CA ALA A 132 24.23 -2.09 21.26
C ALA A 132 24.05 -3.42 22.02
N ALA A 133 23.26 -3.37 23.09
CA ALA A 133 22.87 -4.54 23.87
C ALA A 133 21.92 -5.44 23.05
N VAL A 134 21.16 -4.86 22.12
CA VAL A 134 20.31 -5.60 21.19
C VAL A 134 20.70 -5.36 19.75
N LYS A 135 20.94 -6.47 19.04
CA LYS A 135 21.34 -6.52 17.64
C LYS A 135 20.27 -7.27 16.87
N LEU A 136 19.43 -6.54 16.15
CA LEU A 136 18.33 -7.07 15.34
C LEU A 136 18.83 -7.45 13.95
N THR A 137 18.22 -8.47 13.34
CA THR A 137 18.65 -8.97 12.03
C THR A 137 18.03 -8.14 10.91
N PRO A 138 18.80 -7.75 9.88
CA PRO A 138 18.27 -7.07 8.71
C PRO A 138 17.10 -7.85 8.07
N SER A 139 16.05 -7.14 7.66
CA SER A 139 14.91 -7.72 6.97
C SER A 139 14.56 -6.92 5.71
N PRO A 140 15.30 -7.12 4.61
CA PRO A 140 15.04 -6.40 3.36
C PRO A 140 13.70 -6.80 2.74
N ILE A 141 12.96 -5.80 2.26
CA ILE A 141 11.81 -5.94 1.38
C ILE A 141 12.36 -5.76 -0.05
N PRO A 142 11.99 -6.63 -1.02
CA PRO A 142 12.44 -6.49 -2.41
C PRO A 142 12.19 -5.09 -2.98
N PRO A 143 13.10 -4.55 -3.83
CA PRO A 143 12.93 -3.22 -4.37
C PRO A 143 11.63 -3.05 -5.17
N SER A 144 10.87 -1.99 -4.89
CA SER A 144 9.64 -1.64 -5.60
C SER A 144 9.34 -0.14 -5.50
N PRO A 145 8.46 0.44 -6.35
CA PRO A 145 8.04 1.83 -6.21
C PRO A 145 7.41 2.15 -4.83
N ALA A 146 6.81 1.15 -4.18
CA ALA A 146 6.16 1.30 -2.88
C ALA A 146 7.15 1.52 -1.73
N MET A 147 8.46 1.33 -1.93
CA MET A 147 9.48 1.46 -0.88
C MET A 147 9.49 2.82 -0.16
N THR A 148 9.00 3.89 -0.80
CA THR A 148 8.93 5.25 -0.24
C THR A 148 7.58 5.58 0.42
N SER A 149 6.63 4.64 0.37
CA SER A 149 5.28 4.79 0.91
C SER A 149 5.26 4.61 2.44
N VAL A 150 4.37 5.35 3.10
CA VAL A 150 4.14 5.21 4.55
C VAL A 150 3.66 3.79 4.89
N ALA A 151 2.91 3.14 4.00
CA ALA A 151 2.48 1.75 4.18
C ALA A 151 3.68 0.79 4.32
N THR A 152 4.71 0.93 3.48
CA THR A 152 5.93 0.13 3.59
C THR A 152 6.73 0.48 4.84
N PHE A 153 6.68 1.75 5.29
CA PHE A 153 7.30 2.16 6.55
C PHE A 153 6.64 1.44 7.74
N THR A 154 5.30 1.43 7.78
CA THR A 154 4.51 0.75 8.82
C THR A 154 4.72 -0.76 8.78
N ASN A 155 4.72 -1.38 7.61
CA ASN A 155 4.96 -2.82 7.47
C ASN A 155 6.32 -3.22 8.05
N HIS A 156 7.39 -2.52 7.63
CA HIS A 156 8.72 -2.81 8.15
C HIS A 156 8.87 -2.45 9.63
N ASN A 157 8.14 -1.45 10.14
CA ASN A 157 8.08 -1.17 11.57
C ASN A 157 7.50 -2.37 12.33
N GLY A 158 6.42 -2.98 11.83
CA GLY A 158 5.85 -4.20 12.39
C GLY A 158 6.84 -5.37 12.40
N THR A 159 7.62 -5.56 11.33
CA THR A 159 8.69 -6.57 11.30
C THR A 159 9.72 -6.35 12.40
N ILE A 160 10.16 -5.10 12.61
CA ILE A 160 11.13 -4.74 13.66
C ILE A 160 10.53 -4.97 15.04
N LEU A 161 9.28 -4.54 15.27
CA LEU A 161 8.59 -4.74 16.54
C LEU A 161 8.48 -6.23 16.89
N SER A 162 8.16 -7.08 15.91
CA SER A 162 8.12 -8.54 16.10
C SER A 162 9.48 -9.13 16.49
N GLN A 163 10.59 -8.61 15.94
CA GLN A 163 11.93 -9.01 16.36
C GLN A 163 12.27 -8.48 17.77
N ARG A 164 11.78 -7.28 18.12
CA ARG A 164 12.08 -6.60 19.39
C ARG A 164 11.32 -7.18 20.56
N LEU A 165 10.04 -7.53 20.36
CA LEU A 165 9.10 -8.01 21.37
C LEU A 165 9.64 -9.13 22.28
N PRO A 166 10.23 -10.24 21.77
CA PRO A 166 10.72 -11.32 22.63
C PRO A 166 11.92 -10.90 23.51
N LEU A 167 12.59 -9.79 23.19
CA LEU A 167 13.76 -9.30 23.91
C LEU A 167 13.42 -8.27 24.99
N LEU A 168 12.18 -7.73 25.01
CA LEU A 168 11.81 -6.64 25.93
C LEU A 168 11.90 -7.02 27.41
N LYS A 169 11.74 -8.30 27.75
CA LYS A 169 11.84 -8.78 29.14
C LYS A 169 13.25 -8.63 29.72
N SER A 170 14.28 -8.91 28.92
CA SER A 170 15.69 -8.83 29.34
C SER A 170 16.37 -7.53 28.93
N GLN A 171 15.84 -6.87 27.89
CA GLN A 171 16.37 -5.65 27.30
C GLN A 171 15.21 -4.69 27.04
N PRO A 172 14.73 -3.95 28.05
CA PRO A 172 13.56 -3.09 27.94
C PRO A 172 13.74 -1.97 26.91
N LEU A 173 12.64 -1.28 26.58
CA LEU A 173 12.72 -0.04 25.80
C LEU A 173 13.68 0.95 26.46
N GLY A 174 14.49 1.62 25.65
CA GLY A 174 15.61 2.47 26.12
C GLY A 174 16.97 1.77 26.17
N ALA A 175 17.04 0.43 26.09
CA ALA A 175 18.29 -0.25 25.78
C ALA A 175 18.75 0.10 24.35
N LEU A 176 20.05 0.26 24.13
CA LEU A 176 20.59 0.58 22.81
C LEU A 176 20.36 -0.59 21.83
N VAL A 177 19.61 -0.33 20.76
CA VAL A 177 19.26 -1.29 19.71
C VAL A 177 19.91 -0.87 18.39
N ALA A 178 20.45 -1.82 17.63
CA ALA A 178 21.01 -1.58 16.29
C ALA A 178 20.80 -2.77 15.34
N GLY A 179 21.14 -2.60 14.06
CA GLY A 179 21.16 -3.67 13.05
C GLY A 179 19.91 -3.78 12.17
N HIS A 180 18.82 -3.06 12.48
CA HIS A 180 17.50 -3.20 11.82
C HIS A 180 17.15 -2.18 10.73
N LYS A 181 17.94 -1.10 10.56
CA LYS A 181 17.79 -0.12 9.47
C LYS A 181 19.17 0.33 8.97
N LYS A 182 19.19 1.06 7.87
CA LYS A 182 20.32 1.88 7.43
C LYS A 182 20.23 3.26 8.07
N ASP A 183 21.35 3.79 8.53
CA ASP A 183 21.44 5.15 9.05
C ASP A 183 21.67 6.15 7.92
N VAL A 184 20.98 7.29 8.00
CA VAL A 184 21.40 8.52 7.30
C VAL A 184 22.61 9.09 8.04
N VAL A 185 23.75 9.20 7.35
CA VAL A 185 25.04 9.56 7.97
C VAL A 185 25.62 10.86 7.40
N LEU A 186 26.50 11.48 8.16
CA LEU A 186 27.43 12.51 7.67
C LEU A 186 28.62 11.84 6.99
N SER A 187 29.11 12.46 5.93
CA SER A 187 30.28 12.01 5.18
C SER A 187 31.00 13.19 4.53
N VAL A 188 32.33 13.12 4.47
CA VAL A 188 33.17 14.11 3.75
C VAL A 188 32.75 14.23 2.29
N LYS A 189 32.29 13.12 1.68
CA LYS A 189 31.89 13.03 0.27
C LYS A 189 30.70 13.92 -0.09
N LEU A 190 29.85 14.26 0.87
CA LEU A 190 28.66 15.12 0.66
C LEU A 190 29.03 16.52 0.15
N SER A 191 30.19 17.06 0.55
CA SER A 191 30.68 18.36 0.09
C SER A 191 30.83 18.43 -1.45
N SER A 192 31.22 17.31 -2.06
CA SER A 192 31.37 17.15 -3.51
C SER A 192 30.12 16.58 -4.20
N SER A 193 29.05 16.30 -3.44
CA SER A 193 27.83 15.62 -3.90
C SER A 193 26.58 16.37 -3.43
N PRO A 194 26.37 17.63 -3.85
CA PRO A 194 25.21 18.42 -3.43
C PRO A 194 23.90 17.74 -3.82
N GLY A 195 22.91 17.79 -2.92
CA GLY A 195 21.59 17.19 -3.15
C GLY A 195 21.54 15.67 -3.06
N LYS A 196 22.60 15.01 -2.57
CA LYS A 196 22.62 13.57 -2.29
C LYS A 196 22.39 13.26 -0.80
N VAL A 197 22.03 12.02 -0.51
CA VAL A 197 21.98 11.46 0.84
C VAL A 197 23.06 10.40 1.00
N ALA A 198 23.79 10.41 2.11
CA ALA A 198 24.71 9.33 2.48
C ALA A 198 24.01 8.35 3.42
N ILE A 199 23.95 7.08 3.02
CA ILE A 199 23.26 6.00 3.73
C ILE A 199 24.27 4.88 4.03
N TYR A 200 24.25 4.34 5.25
CA TYR A 200 25.17 3.28 5.67
C TYR A 200 24.54 2.35 6.73
N GLY A 201 24.97 1.09 6.77
CA GLY A 201 24.71 0.20 7.91
C GLY A 201 23.81 -0.98 7.60
N TRP A 202 22.76 -1.16 8.41
CA TRP A 202 21.89 -2.34 8.38
C TRP A 202 22.68 -3.63 8.62
N HIS A 203 23.35 -3.67 9.77
CA HIS A 203 24.32 -4.69 10.15
C HIS A 203 23.69 -6.05 10.42
N LYS A 204 24.25 -7.09 9.82
CA LYS A 204 24.02 -8.48 10.25
C LYS A 204 24.49 -8.66 11.70
N THR A 205 24.00 -9.68 12.39
CA THR A 205 24.33 -9.96 13.81
C THR A 205 25.84 -10.12 14.08
N ASN A 206 26.63 -10.46 13.07
CA ASN A 206 28.10 -10.51 13.14
C ASN A 206 28.80 -9.14 12.95
N GLY A 207 28.06 -8.04 12.81
CA GLY A 207 28.60 -6.69 12.62
C GLY A 207 28.97 -6.31 11.20
N VAL A 208 28.69 -7.16 10.20
CA VAL A 208 28.91 -6.80 8.79
C VAL A 208 27.71 -5.98 8.28
N PRO A 209 27.91 -4.74 7.78
CA PRO A 209 26.84 -3.95 7.18
C PRO A 209 26.41 -4.54 5.83
N ILE A 210 25.10 -4.63 5.57
CA ILE A 210 24.61 -5.00 4.22
C ILE A 210 24.53 -3.79 3.29
N GLN A 211 24.50 -2.58 3.86
CA GLN A 211 24.59 -1.32 3.12
C GLN A 211 25.98 -0.70 3.32
N PRO A 212 26.89 -0.79 2.33
CA PRO A 212 28.10 0.01 2.33
C PRO A 212 27.75 1.49 2.19
N LEU A 213 28.72 2.39 2.47
CA LEU A 213 28.49 3.83 2.39
C LEU A 213 28.09 4.20 0.96
N TYR A 214 26.85 4.66 0.80
CA TYR A 214 26.21 4.85 -0.49
C TYR A 214 25.61 6.24 -0.63
N LEU A 215 25.97 6.93 -1.72
CA LEU A 215 25.53 8.29 -2.06
C LEU A 215 24.80 8.35 -3.42
N GLY A 216 24.28 7.23 -3.92
CA GLY A 216 23.64 7.20 -5.24
C GLY A 216 22.29 7.91 -5.28
N HIS A 217 21.56 7.92 -4.17
CA HIS A 217 20.23 8.52 -4.07
C HIS A 217 20.26 10.04 -3.85
N THR A 218 19.23 10.71 -4.37
CA THR A 218 18.98 12.12 -4.08
C THR A 218 18.54 12.31 -2.62
N ALA A 219 18.70 13.50 -2.07
CA ALA A 219 18.22 13.84 -0.72
C ALA A 219 16.69 13.70 -0.57
N ALA A 220 15.94 13.73 -1.67
CA ALA A 220 14.50 13.49 -1.67
C ALA A 220 14.12 12.00 -1.65
N TRP A 221 15.08 11.08 -1.79
CA TRP A 221 14.83 9.66 -1.67
C TRP A 221 14.68 9.27 -0.19
N VAL A 222 13.47 8.88 0.19
CA VAL A 222 13.13 8.46 1.55
C VAL A 222 12.38 7.13 1.48
N ASP A 223 13.08 6.04 1.70
CA ASP A 223 12.52 4.69 1.69
C ASP A 223 12.44 4.06 3.09
N TYR A 224 11.72 2.93 3.18
CA TYR A 224 11.49 2.22 4.43
C TYR A 224 12.78 1.76 5.11
N SER A 225 13.87 1.56 4.36
CA SER A 225 15.09 0.93 4.86
C SER A 225 16.00 1.91 5.58
N GLN A 226 15.92 3.21 5.27
CA GLN A 226 16.68 4.25 5.93
C GLN A 226 15.93 4.84 7.13
N CYS A 227 16.68 5.23 8.16
CA CYS A 227 16.15 5.95 9.32
C CYS A 227 17.23 6.85 9.95
N THR A 228 16.84 7.64 10.94
CA THR A 228 17.73 8.66 11.55
C THR A 228 17.93 8.41 13.04
N ARG A 229 19.18 8.41 13.49
CA ARG A 229 19.55 8.56 14.91
C ARG A 229 20.04 9.97 15.18
N LEU A 230 19.81 10.43 16.41
CA LEU A 230 20.39 11.69 16.88
C LEU A 230 21.53 11.40 17.84
N VAL A 231 22.66 12.05 17.60
CA VAL A 231 23.78 12.10 18.52
C VAL A 231 23.83 13.49 19.13
N HIS A 232 23.88 13.60 20.45
CA HIS A 232 23.95 14.90 21.10
C HIS A 232 25.26 15.63 20.74
N GLN A 233 25.19 16.96 20.56
CA GLN A 233 26.38 17.75 20.23
C GLN A 233 27.41 17.76 21.37
N ARG A 234 26.97 17.59 22.61
CA ARG A 234 27.88 17.46 23.76
C ARG A 234 28.48 16.06 23.84
N VAL A 235 29.79 15.96 23.74
CA VAL A 235 30.58 14.74 23.93
C VAL A 235 31.61 14.94 25.03
N LEU A 236 32.12 13.85 25.60
CA LEU A 236 33.27 13.87 26.49
C LEU A 236 34.48 13.33 25.73
N VAL A 237 35.60 14.07 25.70
CA VAL A 237 36.89 13.63 25.13
C VAL A 237 37.94 13.80 26.23
N ASP A 238 38.57 12.70 26.63
CA ASP A 238 39.56 12.64 27.72
C ASP A 238 39.08 13.34 29.00
N GLY A 239 37.80 13.13 29.34
CA GLY A 239 37.14 13.73 30.50
C GLY A 239 36.71 15.19 30.33
N LYS A 240 37.01 15.84 29.20
CA LYS A 240 36.61 17.22 28.89
C LYS A 240 35.36 17.25 28.03
N GLU A 241 34.44 18.15 28.35
CA GLU A 241 33.26 18.42 27.54
C GLU A 241 33.66 19.18 26.26
N MET A 242 33.27 18.65 25.10
CA MET A 242 33.52 19.25 23.79
C MET A 242 32.27 19.17 22.92
N ARG A 243 32.24 19.96 21.84
CA ARG A 243 31.20 19.87 20.82
C ARG A 243 31.59 18.84 19.75
N LEU A 244 30.71 17.92 19.41
CA LEU A 244 30.91 16.89 18.39
C LEU A 244 31.34 17.49 17.06
N SER A 245 30.74 18.61 16.65
CA SER A 245 31.14 19.31 15.42
C SER A 245 32.58 19.83 15.44
N GLU A 246 33.10 20.23 16.60
CA GLU A 246 34.48 20.68 16.76
C GLU A 246 35.44 19.49 16.70
N VAL A 247 35.10 18.39 17.38
CA VAL A 247 35.88 17.15 17.34
C VAL A 247 35.94 16.57 15.93
N LEU A 248 34.83 16.61 15.18
CA LEU A 248 34.79 16.16 13.79
C LEU A 248 35.64 17.04 12.86
N ALA A 249 35.78 18.34 13.15
CA ALA A 249 36.57 19.26 12.34
C ALA A 249 38.07 19.27 12.68
N ASP A 250 38.44 18.81 13.89
CA ASP A 250 39.82 18.79 14.38
C ASP A 250 40.61 17.60 13.81
N PRO A 251 41.69 17.83 13.03
CA PRO A 251 42.53 16.76 12.48
C PRO A 251 43.16 15.82 13.50
N ALA A 252 43.39 16.27 14.73
CA ALA A 252 43.97 15.45 15.79
C ALA A 252 42.92 14.55 16.47
N LEU A 253 41.65 14.97 16.49
CA LEU A 253 40.60 14.30 17.24
C LEU A 253 39.54 13.61 16.36
N CYS A 254 39.43 13.98 15.08
CA CYS A 254 38.36 13.49 14.20
C CYS A 254 38.32 11.96 14.10
N GLY A 255 39.48 11.29 14.22
CA GLY A 255 39.58 9.82 14.22
C GLY A 255 38.78 9.13 15.32
N LEU A 256 38.39 9.83 16.39
CA LEU A 256 37.45 9.31 17.40
C LEU A 256 36.07 9.02 16.81
N PHE A 257 35.63 9.80 15.84
CA PHE A 257 34.26 9.75 15.31
C PHE A 257 34.18 9.68 13.79
N SER A 258 35.27 9.80 13.03
CA SER A 258 35.29 9.77 11.57
C SER A 258 36.46 8.94 11.08
N ASP A 259 36.15 8.01 10.20
CA ASP A 259 37.10 7.20 9.44
C ASP A 259 37.41 7.80 8.05
N GLU A 260 36.78 8.93 7.70
CA GLU A 260 36.98 9.67 6.45
C GLU A 260 37.91 10.88 6.61
N GLY A 261 38.47 11.07 7.82
CA GLY A 261 39.22 12.28 8.19
C GLY A 261 38.31 13.41 8.69
N PRO A 262 38.83 14.66 8.73
CA PRO A 262 38.10 15.81 9.26
C PRO A 262 36.84 16.15 8.44
N ILE A 263 35.72 16.39 9.13
CA ILE A 263 34.47 16.87 8.55
C ILE A 263 34.23 18.30 9.04
N THR A 264 34.70 19.29 8.26
CA THR A 264 34.64 20.72 8.63
C THR A 264 33.23 21.31 8.56
N ASN A 265 32.34 20.74 7.75
CA ASN A 265 30.92 21.08 7.71
C ASN A 265 30.07 19.83 7.94
N PRO A 266 29.89 19.39 9.20
CA PRO A 266 29.21 18.14 9.55
C PRO A 266 27.69 18.30 9.53
N ARG A 267 27.13 18.81 8.41
CA ARG A 267 25.71 19.16 8.31
C ARG A 267 25.17 18.95 6.91
N TYR A 268 23.90 18.58 6.83
CA TYR A 268 23.12 18.69 5.60
C TYR A 268 22.52 20.10 5.43
N PRO A 269 22.16 20.51 4.21
CA PRO A 269 21.34 21.70 4.00
C PRO A 269 19.97 21.59 4.71
N THR A 270 19.43 22.73 5.14
CA THR A 270 18.12 22.80 5.84
C THR A 270 17.03 23.49 5.02
N ASN A 271 17.35 23.89 3.80
CA ASN A 271 16.39 24.39 2.82
C ASN A 271 15.42 23.29 2.37
N ALA A 272 14.27 23.70 1.81
CA ALA A 272 13.30 22.80 1.21
C ALA A 272 13.97 21.90 0.15
N LEU A 273 13.49 20.66 0.04
CA LEU A 273 14.05 19.67 -0.90
C LEU A 273 14.02 20.21 -2.34
N PRO A 274 15.05 19.95 -3.16
CA PRO A 274 15.02 20.29 -4.57
C PRO A 274 13.82 19.60 -5.25
N ALA A 275 13.07 20.32 -6.09
CA ALA A 275 12.01 19.72 -6.89
C ALA A 275 12.57 18.59 -7.76
N ILE A 276 11.88 17.46 -7.82
CA ILE A 276 12.24 16.34 -8.70
C ILE A 276 12.13 16.83 -10.15
N SER A 277 13.27 17.04 -10.80
CA SER A 277 13.32 17.35 -12.23
C SER A 277 12.92 16.12 -13.03
N GLN A 278 11.66 16.03 -13.46
CA GLN A 278 11.26 15.12 -14.51
C GLN A 278 11.60 15.77 -15.86
N THR A 279 12.54 15.19 -16.60
CA THR A 279 12.79 15.54 -18.00
C THR A 279 11.77 14.81 -18.89
N GLY A 280 10.79 15.54 -19.42
CA GLY A 280 9.81 15.11 -20.44
C GLY A 280 8.73 16.19 -20.64
N PRO A 281 8.28 16.53 -21.88
CA PRO A 281 7.98 17.90 -22.24
C PRO A 281 6.55 18.41 -21.94
N THR A 282 6.55 19.69 -21.56
CA THR A 282 5.50 20.72 -21.68
C THR A 282 4.18 20.54 -20.93
N GLY A 283 4.11 21.21 -19.77
CA GLY A 283 3.22 22.35 -19.59
C GLY A 283 1.85 22.05 -18.98
N ARG A 284 1.69 22.39 -17.69
CA ARG A 284 0.69 23.36 -17.22
C ARG A 284 0.93 23.74 -15.76
N THR A 285 0.62 25.00 -15.51
CA THR A 285 0.70 25.79 -14.28
C THR A 285 0.12 25.11 -13.05
N GLY A 286 0.81 25.22 -11.91
CA GLY A 286 0.36 24.67 -10.62
C GLY A 286 -0.83 25.44 -10.02
N PRO A 287 -1.50 24.90 -8.98
CA PRO A 287 -2.46 25.65 -8.21
C PRO A 287 -1.88 26.13 -6.88
N THR A 288 -2.19 27.40 -6.64
CA THR A 288 -2.27 28.14 -5.38
C THR A 288 -3.18 27.47 -4.34
N ASN A 289 -2.88 27.71 -3.06
CA ASN A 289 -3.74 27.74 -1.86
C ASN A 289 -4.90 26.74 -1.74
N ALA A 290 -4.86 25.96 -0.65
CA ALA A 290 -5.96 25.22 -0.02
C ALA A 290 -7.32 25.29 -0.74
N ALA A 291 -7.60 24.27 -1.54
CA ALA A 291 -8.94 23.90 -1.94
C ALA A 291 -9.15 22.45 -1.48
N THR A 292 -10.27 22.19 -0.83
CA THR A 292 -10.92 20.88 -0.81
C THR A 292 -10.74 20.24 -2.18
N GLU A 293 -10.13 19.05 -2.25
CA GLU A 293 -10.19 18.19 -3.45
C GLU A 293 -11.63 18.25 -3.96
N PRO A 294 -11.85 18.48 -5.27
CA PRO A 294 -13.21 18.59 -5.77
C PRO A 294 -13.92 17.32 -5.36
N ILE A 295 -14.99 17.49 -4.60
CA ILE A 295 -16.01 16.46 -4.49
C ILE A 295 -16.25 16.02 -5.93
N SER A 296 -16.01 14.74 -6.26
CA SER A 296 -16.56 14.16 -7.48
C SER A 296 -17.98 14.72 -7.62
N PRO A 297 -18.47 15.13 -8.80
CA PRO A 297 -19.83 15.67 -8.93
C PRO A 297 -20.90 14.74 -8.31
N PHE A 298 -20.52 13.48 -8.03
CA PHE A 298 -21.34 12.45 -7.41
C PHE A 298 -21.05 12.16 -5.92
N HIS A 299 -20.24 12.96 -5.21
CA HIS A 299 -19.92 12.76 -3.79
C HIS A 299 -19.41 11.33 -3.51
N GLU A 300 -18.19 11.04 -3.98
CA GLU A 300 -17.57 9.73 -3.88
C GLU A 300 -16.21 9.82 -3.17
N ARG A 301 -15.95 8.85 -2.27
CA ARG A 301 -14.65 8.64 -1.63
C ARG A 301 -13.85 7.63 -2.43
N ILE A 302 -12.61 8.03 -2.73
CA ILE A 302 -11.66 7.19 -3.44
C ILE A 302 -10.56 6.74 -2.49
N LEU A 303 -10.27 5.44 -2.50
CA LEU A 303 -9.09 4.86 -1.86
C LEU A 303 -8.29 4.10 -2.92
N SER A 304 -7.08 4.58 -3.21
CA SER A 304 -6.18 3.92 -4.17
C SER A 304 -4.89 3.45 -3.50
N PHE A 305 -4.43 2.26 -3.87
CA PHE A 305 -3.16 1.69 -3.42
C PHE A 305 -2.72 0.58 -4.39
N THR A 306 -1.49 0.12 -4.28
CA THR A 306 -0.99 -1.03 -5.05
C THR A 306 -0.64 -2.15 -4.08
N LEU A 307 -1.07 -3.37 -4.39
CA LEU A 307 -0.72 -4.58 -3.65
C LEU A 307 0.32 -5.36 -4.43
N ASP A 308 1.27 -5.95 -3.72
CA ASP A 308 2.27 -6.81 -4.34
C ASP A 308 1.71 -8.23 -4.57
N PRO A 309 2.03 -8.87 -5.72
CA PRO A 309 2.83 -8.32 -6.83
C PRO A 309 1.99 -7.45 -7.78
N GLU A 310 2.25 -6.14 -7.80
CA GLU A 310 1.89 -5.20 -8.89
C GLU A 310 0.40 -5.16 -9.31
N VAL A 311 -0.54 -5.26 -8.37
CA VAL A 311 -1.99 -5.05 -8.62
C VAL A 311 -2.40 -3.68 -8.12
N LYS A 312 -2.78 -2.77 -9.02
CA LYS A 312 -3.35 -1.49 -8.61
C LYS A 312 -4.81 -1.68 -8.22
N VAL A 313 -5.14 -1.08 -7.10
CA VAL A 313 -6.45 -1.14 -6.48
C VAL A 313 -6.98 0.28 -6.41
N HIS A 314 -8.16 0.49 -6.93
CA HIS A 314 -8.92 1.73 -6.78
C HIS A 314 -10.28 1.38 -6.22
N ILE A 315 -10.66 1.96 -5.08
CA ILE A 315 -11.92 1.68 -4.40
C ILE A 315 -12.77 2.94 -4.46
N ASN A 316 -13.95 2.82 -5.06
CA ASN A 316 -14.96 3.85 -5.11
C ASN A 316 -16.07 3.54 -4.10
N ALA A 317 -16.27 4.43 -3.14
CA ALA A 317 -17.28 4.33 -2.10
C ALA A 317 -18.12 5.62 -2.01
N PRO A 318 -19.35 5.59 -1.47
CA PRO A 318 -20.12 6.81 -1.23
C PRO A 318 -19.47 7.71 -0.16
N ASP A 319 -19.67 9.03 -0.26
CA ASP A 319 -19.09 10.06 0.63
C ASP A 319 -19.63 10.02 2.06
N ASN A 320 -20.94 9.75 2.23
CA ASN A 320 -21.53 9.60 3.55
C ASN A 320 -21.05 8.29 4.21
N SER A 321 -20.48 8.38 5.41
CA SER A 321 -20.43 7.22 6.31
C SER A 321 -21.88 6.73 6.45
N PRO A 322 -22.17 5.45 6.21
CA PRO A 322 -23.55 4.99 6.21
C PRO A 322 -24.20 5.38 7.55
N ALA A 323 -25.26 6.19 7.52
CA ALA A 323 -26.30 6.08 8.55
C ALA A 323 -26.60 4.59 8.67
N PRO A 324 -26.77 4.00 9.87
CA PRO A 324 -26.53 2.58 10.15
C PRO A 324 -27.25 1.66 9.15
N ALA A 325 -26.59 1.43 8.02
CA ALA A 325 -27.07 0.60 6.95
C ALA A 325 -26.55 -0.77 7.31
N ARG A 326 -27.47 -1.70 7.53
CA ARG A 326 -27.18 -3.01 8.10
C ARG A 326 -26.30 -3.87 7.18
N LYS A 327 -26.16 -3.51 5.89
CA LYS A 327 -25.49 -4.32 4.87
C LYS A 327 -24.49 -3.53 4.00
N LEU A 328 -23.31 -4.09 3.82
CA LEU A 328 -22.30 -3.64 2.86
C LEU A 328 -22.22 -4.62 1.69
N LEU A 329 -22.35 -4.11 0.47
CA LEU A 329 -22.05 -4.86 -0.76
C LEU A 329 -20.68 -4.41 -1.28
N PHE A 330 -19.68 -5.26 -1.10
CA PHE A 330 -18.32 -5.06 -1.55
C PHE A 330 -18.08 -5.79 -2.87
N ILE A 331 -17.94 -5.04 -3.97
CA ILE A 331 -17.84 -5.58 -5.31
C ILE A 331 -16.37 -5.50 -5.77
N PHE A 332 -15.77 -6.64 -6.04
CA PHE A 332 -14.52 -6.72 -6.78
C PHE A 332 -14.80 -6.69 -8.28
N TYR A 333 -14.22 -5.73 -8.99
CA TYR A 333 -14.29 -5.66 -10.46
C TYR A 333 -12.88 -5.86 -11.04
N ALA A 334 -12.62 -7.07 -11.55
CA ALA A 334 -11.38 -7.38 -12.25
C ALA A 334 -11.42 -6.83 -13.68
N LEU A 335 -10.47 -5.96 -14.00
CA LEU A 335 -10.46 -5.21 -15.25
C LEU A 335 -10.24 -6.10 -16.49
N PRO A 336 -10.75 -5.68 -17.65
CA PRO A 336 -10.43 -6.34 -18.92
C PRO A 336 -9.00 -6.12 -19.36
N ASN A 337 -8.56 -6.99 -20.27
CA ASN A 337 -7.22 -6.88 -20.84
C ASN A 337 -7.06 -5.56 -21.59
N GLY A 338 -5.93 -4.88 -21.35
CA GLY A 338 -5.58 -3.64 -22.05
C GLY A 338 -6.16 -2.36 -21.45
N ASN A 339 -7.10 -2.44 -20.49
CA ASN A 339 -7.71 -1.27 -19.88
C ASN A 339 -7.00 -0.85 -18.59
N THR A 340 -6.95 0.47 -18.39
CA THR A 340 -6.66 1.10 -17.09
C THR A 340 -7.91 1.20 -16.23
N THR A 341 -7.70 1.49 -14.95
CA THR A 341 -8.74 1.86 -14.00
C THR A 341 -9.56 3.04 -14.51
N GLU A 342 -8.93 4.11 -14.98
CA GLU A 342 -9.61 5.32 -15.46
C GLU A 342 -10.46 5.04 -16.70
N GLN A 343 -9.95 4.25 -17.65
CA GLN A 343 -10.72 3.80 -18.82
C GLN A 343 -11.92 2.93 -18.42
N THR A 344 -11.78 2.11 -17.38
CA THR A 344 -12.85 1.22 -16.91
C THR A 344 -13.93 1.98 -16.13
N ILE A 345 -13.55 2.97 -15.32
CA ILE A 345 -14.47 3.90 -14.65
C ILE A 345 -15.32 4.60 -15.72
N GLY A 346 -14.67 5.05 -16.79
CA GLY A 346 -15.30 5.63 -17.97
C GLY A 346 -15.69 7.10 -17.78
N ARG A 347 -15.70 7.83 -18.90
CA ARG A 347 -16.10 9.24 -18.97
C ARG A 347 -16.54 9.59 -20.40
N THR A 348 -17.15 10.75 -20.54
CA THR A 348 -17.50 11.34 -21.83
C THR A 348 -16.22 11.59 -22.62
N LEU A 349 -16.20 11.16 -23.89
CA LEU A 349 -15.06 11.36 -24.77
C LEU A 349 -14.94 12.83 -25.18
N LYS A 350 -13.72 13.32 -25.13
CA LYS A 350 -13.29 14.60 -25.72
C LYS A 350 -12.51 14.31 -27.01
N PRO A 351 -12.45 15.25 -27.98
CA PRO A 351 -11.69 15.05 -29.20
C PRO A 351 -10.23 14.64 -28.89
N GLY A 352 -9.80 13.49 -29.41
CA GLY A 352 -8.47 12.92 -29.19
C GLY A 352 -8.35 11.98 -27.98
N ASP A 353 -9.41 11.78 -27.21
CA ASP A 353 -9.42 10.78 -26.14
C ASP A 353 -9.37 9.34 -26.67
N ASP A 354 -8.79 8.46 -25.86
CA ASP A 354 -8.80 7.02 -26.10
C ASP A 354 -10.25 6.48 -26.01
N TRP A 355 -10.69 5.73 -27.01
CA TRP A 355 -12.03 5.16 -27.09
C TRP A 355 -12.36 4.22 -25.91
N HIS A 356 -11.36 3.64 -25.24
CA HIS A 356 -11.58 2.77 -24.08
C HIS A 356 -12.29 3.47 -22.91
N TYR A 357 -12.33 4.81 -22.87
CA TYR A 357 -13.11 5.55 -21.87
C TYR A 357 -14.63 5.42 -22.05
N ASP A 358 -15.14 4.99 -23.21
CA ASP A 358 -16.58 4.98 -23.51
C ASP A 358 -17.21 3.59 -23.63
N ILE A 359 -16.55 2.54 -23.13
CA ILE A 359 -16.95 1.15 -23.43
C ILE A 359 -17.42 0.33 -22.24
N GLN A 360 -17.28 0.84 -21.01
CA GLN A 360 -17.70 0.11 -19.81
C GLN A 360 -18.49 0.97 -18.83
N HIS A 361 -18.01 2.19 -18.54
CA HIS A 361 -18.68 3.12 -17.62
C HIS A 361 -19.05 2.52 -16.27
N ILE A 362 -18.17 1.72 -15.68
CA ILE A 362 -18.45 1.06 -14.39
C ILE A 362 -18.69 2.09 -13.29
N GLY A 363 -18.08 3.28 -13.35
CA GLY A 363 -18.38 4.36 -12.41
C GLY A 363 -19.83 4.81 -12.51
N ALA A 364 -20.34 5.06 -13.72
CA ALA A 364 -21.73 5.46 -13.93
C ALA A 364 -22.72 4.36 -13.57
N GLN A 365 -22.43 3.11 -13.93
CA GLN A 365 -23.22 1.95 -13.53
C GLN A 365 -23.25 1.75 -12.00
N THR A 366 -22.14 2.02 -11.30
CA THR A 366 -22.08 1.99 -9.83
C THR A 366 -23.02 3.03 -9.21
N ARG A 367 -23.10 4.22 -9.81
CA ARG A 367 -24.02 5.28 -9.34
C ARG A 367 -25.48 4.92 -9.58
N PHE A 368 -25.80 4.26 -10.70
CA PHE A 368 -27.12 3.65 -10.89
C PHE A 368 -27.44 2.65 -9.77
N LEU A 369 -26.51 1.75 -9.44
CA LEU A 369 -26.71 0.76 -8.39
C LEU A 369 -26.98 1.41 -7.02
N ARG A 370 -26.27 2.50 -6.68
CA ARG A 370 -26.52 3.28 -5.46
C ARG A 370 -27.89 3.96 -5.44
N GLU A 371 -28.46 4.29 -6.60
CA GLU A 371 -29.81 4.86 -6.70
C GLU A 371 -30.91 3.82 -6.49
N VAL A 372 -30.65 2.52 -6.69
CA VAL A 372 -31.69 1.47 -6.58
C VAL A 372 -31.52 0.53 -5.38
N LEU A 373 -30.30 0.38 -4.86
CA LEU A 373 -29.98 -0.44 -3.68
C LEU A 373 -29.93 0.40 -2.40
N HIS A 374 -31.07 0.96 -2.00
CA HIS A 374 -31.16 1.86 -0.85
C HIS A 374 -30.85 1.23 0.51
N ASP A 375 -30.95 -0.10 0.62
CA ASP A 375 -30.70 -0.86 1.85
C ASP A 375 -29.24 -1.32 1.99
N GLN A 376 -28.41 -1.06 0.98
CA GLN A 376 -27.02 -1.53 0.91
C GLN A 376 -26.06 -0.38 0.62
N VAL A 377 -24.89 -0.45 1.25
CA VAL A 377 -23.77 0.40 0.90
C VAL A 377 -23.02 -0.26 -0.24
N VAL A 378 -23.07 0.34 -1.44
CA VAL A 378 -22.41 -0.23 -2.64
C VAL A 378 -21.00 0.34 -2.80
N VAL A 379 -20.01 -0.53 -2.69
CA VAL A 379 -18.57 -0.22 -2.82
C VAL A 379 -17.99 -1.05 -3.95
N VAL A 380 -17.21 -0.42 -4.84
CA VAL A 380 -16.57 -1.11 -5.96
C VAL A 380 -15.07 -0.95 -5.87
N ALA A 381 -14.34 -2.07 -5.85
CA ALA A 381 -12.90 -2.16 -5.91
C ALA A 381 -12.47 -2.63 -7.31
N TYR A 382 -11.89 -1.72 -8.07
CA TYR A 382 -11.28 -1.95 -9.37
C TYR A 382 -9.91 -2.60 -9.18
N LEU A 383 -9.70 -3.76 -9.81
CA LEU A 383 -8.46 -4.53 -9.73
C LEU A 383 -7.75 -4.55 -11.09
N GLU A 384 -6.74 -3.70 -11.22
CA GLU A 384 -5.89 -3.59 -12.41
C GLU A 384 -4.61 -4.38 -12.20
N ALA A 385 -4.46 -5.49 -12.94
CA ALA A 385 -3.22 -6.25 -12.96
C ALA A 385 -2.10 -5.50 -13.69
N ASP A 386 -0.85 -5.73 -13.28
CA ASP A 386 0.32 -5.36 -14.08
C ASP A 386 0.19 -5.84 -15.53
N GLN A 387 0.76 -5.05 -16.45
CA GLN A 387 0.63 -5.24 -17.90
C GLN A 387 -0.84 -5.22 -18.40
N LYS A 388 -1.79 -4.84 -17.55
CA LYS A 388 -3.23 -4.84 -17.87
C LYS A 388 -3.71 -6.21 -18.35
N SER A 389 -3.25 -7.29 -17.73
CA SER A 389 -3.63 -8.66 -18.13
C SER A 389 -3.63 -9.65 -16.97
N TRP A 390 -4.80 -10.02 -16.48
CA TRP A 390 -4.96 -11.05 -15.44
C TRP A 390 -4.46 -12.45 -15.87
N PRO A 391 -4.66 -12.93 -17.11
CA PRO A 391 -4.03 -14.16 -17.57
C PRO A 391 -2.50 -14.11 -17.51
N ALA A 392 -1.88 -13.00 -17.94
CA ALA A 392 -0.43 -12.84 -17.87
C ALA A 392 0.06 -12.77 -16.42
N TRP A 393 -0.65 -12.02 -15.57
CA TRP A 393 -0.36 -11.91 -14.16
C TRP A 393 -0.42 -13.26 -13.43
N ARG A 394 -1.46 -14.05 -13.68
CA ARG A 394 -1.60 -15.41 -13.12
C ARG A 394 -0.48 -16.34 -13.58
N LYS A 395 -0.13 -16.28 -14.86
CA LYS A 395 0.99 -17.06 -15.42
C LYS A 395 2.32 -16.70 -14.74
N LYS A 396 2.53 -15.42 -14.41
CA LYS A 396 3.76 -14.91 -13.77
C LYS A 396 3.80 -15.24 -12.27
N ASN A 397 2.69 -15.04 -11.55
CA ASN A 397 2.68 -15.00 -10.09
C ASN A 397 1.99 -16.21 -9.43
N GLY A 398 1.28 -17.02 -10.21
CA GLY A 398 0.46 -18.12 -9.72
C GLY A 398 -0.85 -17.65 -9.09
N ASP A 399 -1.70 -18.63 -8.77
CA ASP A 399 -3.07 -18.38 -8.29
C ASP A 399 -3.14 -18.20 -6.76
N GLN A 400 -2.17 -18.74 -6.02
CA GLN A 400 -2.21 -18.85 -4.56
C GLN A 400 -2.25 -17.51 -3.81
N LEU A 401 -1.84 -16.43 -4.45
CA LEU A 401 -1.84 -15.08 -3.86
C LEU A 401 -3.21 -14.38 -3.97
N ILE A 402 -4.08 -14.82 -4.87
CA ILE A 402 -5.34 -14.13 -5.18
C ILE A 402 -6.28 -14.04 -3.96
N PRO A 403 -6.50 -15.10 -3.16
CA PRO A 403 -7.36 -14.99 -1.98
C PRO A 403 -6.87 -13.96 -0.96
N GLN A 404 -5.56 -13.95 -0.69
CA GLN A 404 -4.96 -12.99 0.22
C GLN A 404 -5.05 -11.56 -0.33
N LEU A 405 -4.91 -11.39 -1.64
CA LEU A 405 -5.05 -10.09 -2.30
C LEU A 405 -6.47 -9.52 -2.10
N LEU A 406 -7.50 -10.30 -2.41
CA LEU A 406 -8.89 -9.84 -2.24
C LEU A 406 -9.19 -9.50 -0.77
N GLU A 407 -8.71 -10.34 0.16
CA GLU A 407 -8.90 -10.08 1.59
C GLU A 407 -8.16 -8.81 2.05
N GLN A 408 -6.95 -8.56 1.57
CA GLN A 408 -6.21 -7.31 1.86
C GLN A 408 -6.93 -6.08 1.32
N VAL A 409 -7.55 -6.16 0.14
CA VAL A 409 -8.32 -5.04 -0.41
C VAL A 409 -9.52 -4.71 0.48
N LYS A 410 -10.32 -5.73 0.83
CA LYS A 410 -11.49 -5.60 1.71
C LYS A 410 -11.09 -5.09 3.09
N THR A 411 -10.04 -5.66 3.69
CA THR A 411 -9.49 -5.23 4.98
C THR A 411 -8.98 -3.78 4.95
N ASN A 412 -8.29 -3.36 3.88
CA ASN A 412 -7.83 -1.98 3.74
C ASN A 412 -9.01 -1.01 3.64
N PHE A 413 -10.05 -1.36 2.90
CA PHE A 413 -11.28 -0.55 2.86
C PHE A 413 -11.93 -0.44 4.24
N ILE A 414 -12.19 -1.57 4.90
CA ILE A 414 -12.82 -1.59 6.23
C ILE A 414 -12.03 -0.72 7.21
N ARG A 415 -10.69 -0.87 7.26
CA ARG A 415 -9.85 -0.12 8.22
C ARG A 415 -9.70 1.36 7.91
N ARG A 416 -9.71 1.75 6.64
CA ARG A 416 -9.41 3.14 6.22
C ARG A 416 -10.67 3.97 5.99
N CYS A 417 -11.79 3.32 5.63
CA CYS A 417 -12.99 4.01 5.17
C CYS A 417 -14.23 3.77 6.04
N LEU A 418 -14.27 2.70 6.84
CA LEU A 418 -15.31 2.51 7.87
C LEU A 418 -14.78 3.07 9.19
N GLN A 419 -15.33 4.20 9.62
CA GLN A 419 -14.97 4.88 10.87
C GLN A 419 -15.70 4.33 12.10
N GLN A 420 -16.61 3.37 11.90
CA GLN A 420 -17.41 2.70 12.93
C GLN A 420 -17.27 1.17 12.78
N ALA A 421 -17.85 0.40 13.72
CA ALA A 421 -17.89 -1.05 13.65
C ALA A 421 -18.38 -1.52 12.25
N PRO A 422 -17.80 -2.61 11.69
CA PRO A 422 -18.24 -3.12 10.40
C PRO A 422 -19.76 -3.41 10.44
N PRO A 423 -20.49 -3.21 9.33
CA PRO A 423 -21.92 -3.48 9.28
C PRO A 423 -22.21 -4.94 9.66
N ASP A 424 -23.42 -5.17 10.19
CA ASP A 424 -23.88 -6.48 10.67
C ASP A 424 -23.72 -7.59 9.61
N GLU A 425 -23.77 -7.23 8.32
CA GLU A 425 -23.62 -8.13 7.20
C GLU A 425 -22.71 -7.51 6.10
N ILE A 426 -21.66 -8.23 5.71
CA ILE A 426 -20.82 -7.90 4.55
C ILE A 426 -21.04 -8.97 3.48
N GLN A 427 -21.49 -8.54 2.31
CA GLN A 427 -21.64 -9.36 1.13
C GLN A 427 -20.55 -8.99 0.11
N THR A 428 -19.96 -10.00 -0.50
CA THR A 428 -18.91 -9.88 -1.51
C THR A 428 -19.46 -10.34 -2.86
N ALA A 429 -19.35 -9.48 -3.87
CA ALA A 429 -19.56 -9.85 -5.27
C ALA A 429 -18.21 -9.83 -6.00
N ILE A 430 -17.96 -10.83 -6.85
CA ILE A 430 -16.76 -10.88 -7.70
C ILE A 430 -17.20 -10.86 -9.17
N CYS A 431 -16.86 -9.77 -9.85
CA CYS A 431 -17.15 -9.55 -11.26
C CYS A 431 -15.85 -9.43 -12.05
N GLY A 432 -15.86 -9.88 -13.30
CA GLY A 432 -14.72 -9.72 -14.20
C GLY A 432 -15.19 -9.61 -15.64
N HIS A 433 -14.62 -8.67 -16.39
CA HIS A 433 -14.83 -8.53 -17.83
C HIS A 433 -13.62 -9.01 -18.60
N SER A 434 -13.82 -9.72 -19.72
CA SER A 434 -12.73 -10.18 -20.60
C SER A 434 -11.66 -10.97 -19.83
N GLY A 435 -10.40 -10.56 -19.88
CA GLY A 435 -9.30 -11.12 -19.09
C GLY A 435 -9.55 -11.12 -17.58
N GLY A 436 -10.38 -10.22 -17.05
CA GLY A 436 -10.75 -10.16 -15.63
C GLY A 436 -11.37 -11.44 -15.08
N GLY A 437 -12.09 -12.22 -15.91
CA GLY A 437 -12.60 -13.54 -15.49
C GLY A 437 -11.49 -14.54 -15.18
N SER A 438 -10.28 -14.32 -15.70
CA SER A 438 -9.10 -15.09 -15.33
C SER A 438 -8.75 -14.93 -13.85
N LEU A 439 -8.90 -13.75 -13.25
CA LEU A 439 -8.74 -13.58 -11.79
C LEU A 439 -9.73 -14.47 -11.03
N ILE A 440 -10.98 -14.53 -11.47
CA ILE A 440 -12.03 -15.32 -10.81
C ILE A 440 -11.69 -16.80 -10.84
N PHE A 441 -11.27 -17.34 -11.98
CA PHE A 441 -10.83 -18.74 -12.04
C PHE A 441 -9.54 -18.99 -11.27
N GLY A 442 -8.61 -18.04 -11.22
CA GLY A 442 -7.44 -18.12 -10.35
C GLY A 442 -7.81 -18.16 -8.87
N TYR A 443 -8.80 -17.36 -8.47
CA TYR A 443 -9.36 -17.41 -7.12
C TYR A 443 -9.98 -18.77 -6.83
N LEU A 444 -10.80 -19.30 -7.75
CA LEU A 444 -11.37 -20.65 -7.64
C LEU A 444 -10.29 -21.72 -7.52
N ASN A 445 -9.18 -21.62 -8.26
CA ASN A 445 -8.07 -22.56 -8.15
C ASN A 445 -7.41 -22.56 -6.76
N ALA A 446 -7.24 -21.37 -6.17
CA ALA A 446 -6.51 -21.19 -4.93
C ALA A 446 -7.33 -21.53 -3.67
N VAL A 447 -8.64 -21.28 -3.69
CA VAL A 447 -9.50 -21.58 -2.53
C VAL A 447 -9.90 -23.06 -2.51
N GLN A 448 -9.98 -23.64 -1.31
CA GLN A 448 -10.57 -24.97 -1.12
C GLN A 448 -12.09 -24.93 -1.34
N GLN A 449 -12.73 -23.90 -0.79
CA GLN A 449 -14.16 -23.61 -0.94
C GLN A 449 -14.37 -22.10 -1.03
N LEU A 450 -15.40 -21.66 -1.73
CA LEU A 450 -15.78 -20.25 -1.76
C LEU A 450 -16.25 -19.80 -0.36
N PRO A 451 -15.74 -18.68 0.18
CA PRO A 451 -16.20 -18.13 1.45
C PRO A 451 -17.69 -17.80 1.45
N ALA A 452 -18.33 -17.91 2.61
CA ALA A 452 -19.76 -17.68 2.77
C ALA A 452 -20.19 -16.23 2.52
N ASP A 453 -19.28 -15.25 2.67
CA ASP A 453 -19.56 -13.86 2.34
C ASP A 453 -19.53 -13.59 0.83
N VAL A 454 -19.01 -14.50 0.00
CA VAL A 454 -19.10 -14.39 -1.47
C VAL A 454 -20.49 -14.83 -1.91
N THR A 455 -21.39 -13.87 -2.10
CA THR A 455 -22.79 -14.12 -2.48
C THR A 455 -23.00 -14.09 -3.99
N ARG A 456 -22.08 -13.47 -4.75
CA ARG A 456 -22.20 -13.28 -6.20
C ARG A 456 -20.91 -13.50 -6.96
N ILE A 457 -21.01 -14.22 -8.06
CA ILE A 457 -19.96 -14.32 -9.08
C ILE A 457 -20.59 -14.02 -10.44
N ALA A 458 -19.99 -13.08 -11.18
CA ALA A 458 -20.44 -12.73 -12.52
C ALA A 458 -19.28 -12.72 -13.52
N PHE A 459 -19.45 -13.46 -14.60
CA PHE A 459 -18.54 -13.46 -15.74
C PHE A 459 -19.14 -12.61 -16.86
N LEU A 460 -18.47 -11.51 -17.19
CA LEU A 460 -18.86 -10.61 -18.28
C LEU A 460 -17.96 -10.94 -19.48
N ASP A 461 -18.43 -11.82 -20.35
CA ASP A 461 -17.70 -12.29 -21.53
C ASP A 461 -16.27 -12.74 -21.19
N SER A 462 -16.15 -13.58 -20.16
CA SER A 462 -14.89 -13.78 -19.45
C SER A 462 -14.70 -15.23 -18.97
N THR A 463 -15.35 -16.20 -19.61
CA THR A 463 -15.32 -17.61 -19.19
C THR A 463 -14.15 -18.42 -19.75
N TYR A 464 -13.27 -17.80 -20.55
CA TYR A 464 -12.19 -18.47 -21.30
C TYR A 464 -11.30 -19.41 -20.47
N ALA A 465 -11.05 -19.06 -19.20
CA ALA A 465 -10.19 -19.83 -18.30
C ALA A 465 -10.92 -20.94 -17.52
N TYR A 466 -12.17 -21.24 -17.88
CA TYR A 466 -12.88 -22.38 -17.32
C TYR A 466 -12.22 -23.70 -17.71
N ASP A 467 -11.96 -24.55 -16.72
CA ASP A 467 -11.42 -25.88 -16.88
C ASP A 467 -12.04 -26.84 -15.85
N ARG A 468 -12.78 -27.83 -16.34
CA ARG A 468 -13.40 -28.87 -15.52
C ARG A 468 -12.36 -29.72 -14.80
N ALA A 469 -11.17 -29.93 -15.39
CA ALA A 469 -10.10 -30.72 -14.78
C ALA A 469 -9.54 -30.06 -13.50
N LEU A 470 -9.68 -28.74 -13.36
CA LEU A 470 -9.34 -27.99 -12.15
C LEU A 470 -10.46 -28.00 -11.09
N GLY A 471 -11.57 -28.68 -11.36
CA GLY A 471 -12.70 -28.83 -10.43
C GLY A 471 -13.55 -27.57 -10.27
N HIS A 472 -13.54 -26.66 -11.25
CA HIS A 472 -14.34 -25.44 -11.21
C HIS A 472 -15.85 -25.75 -11.11
N ASP A 473 -16.34 -26.73 -11.86
CA ASP A 473 -17.72 -27.25 -11.78
C ASP A 473 -18.09 -27.64 -10.36
N LYS A 474 -17.26 -28.47 -9.71
CA LYS A 474 -17.51 -28.98 -8.36
C LYS A 474 -17.56 -27.85 -7.33
N LYS A 475 -16.64 -26.87 -7.42
CA LYS A 475 -16.62 -25.71 -6.52
C LYS A 475 -17.85 -24.83 -6.70
N LEU A 476 -18.27 -24.60 -7.94
CA LEU A 476 -19.49 -23.84 -8.25
C LEU A 476 -20.75 -24.58 -7.78
N VAL A 477 -20.86 -25.89 -8.03
CA VAL A 477 -21.99 -26.72 -7.55
C VAL A 477 -22.07 -26.71 -6.03
N GLN A 478 -20.94 -26.93 -5.35
CA GLN A 478 -20.90 -26.91 -3.89
C GLN A 478 -21.37 -25.56 -3.35
N TRP A 479 -20.84 -24.46 -3.90
CA TRP A 479 -21.21 -23.10 -3.51
C TRP A 479 -22.70 -22.83 -3.77
N LEU A 480 -23.21 -23.09 -4.98
CA LEU A 480 -24.60 -22.82 -5.37
C LEU A 480 -25.63 -23.69 -4.65
N GLY A 481 -25.23 -24.92 -4.28
CA GLY A 481 -26.07 -25.91 -3.60
C GLY A 481 -26.13 -25.79 -2.07
N THR A 482 -25.40 -24.83 -1.47
CA THR A 482 -25.52 -24.57 -0.02
C THR A 482 -26.91 -24.04 0.34
N ASN A 483 -27.53 -24.61 1.37
CA ASN A 483 -28.85 -24.21 1.89
C ASN A 483 -28.75 -23.23 3.09
N THR A 484 -27.58 -22.64 3.31
CA THR A 484 -27.34 -21.64 4.36
C THR A 484 -27.54 -20.26 3.78
N ALA A 485 -28.19 -19.35 4.52
CA ALA A 485 -28.16 -17.93 4.18
C ALA A 485 -26.73 -17.37 4.37
N PRO A 486 -26.23 -16.48 3.51
CA PRO A 486 -26.90 -15.84 2.35
C PRO A 486 -27.00 -16.73 1.09
N GLU A 487 -27.97 -16.44 0.22
CA GLU A 487 -28.11 -17.15 -1.07
C GLU A 487 -26.98 -16.79 -2.06
N HIS A 488 -26.54 -17.77 -2.84
CA HIS A 488 -25.44 -17.63 -3.80
C HIS A 488 -25.94 -17.57 -5.24
N TYR A 489 -25.36 -16.66 -6.04
CA TYR A 489 -25.83 -16.32 -7.39
C TYR A 489 -24.69 -16.33 -8.43
N LEU A 490 -24.88 -17.07 -9.53
CA LEU A 490 -23.95 -17.13 -10.66
C LEU A 490 -24.56 -16.55 -11.93
N LEU A 491 -23.89 -15.57 -12.53
CA LEU A 491 -24.21 -15.06 -13.87
C LEU A 491 -23.06 -15.28 -14.85
N VAL A 492 -23.44 -15.69 -16.05
CA VAL A 492 -22.56 -15.71 -17.21
C VAL A 492 -23.21 -14.95 -18.35
N LEU A 493 -22.59 -13.85 -18.74
CA LEU A 493 -22.90 -13.11 -19.95
C LEU A 493 -21.82 -13.43 -20.99
N ALA A 494 -22.22 -13.73 -22.21
CA ALA A 494 -21.30 -13.84 -23.34
C ALA A 494 -22.03 -13.52 -24.63
N TYR A 495 -21.29 -13.25 -25.68
CA TYR A 495 -21.82 -13.24 -27.04
C TYR A 495 -21.19 -14.37 -27.83
N ASP A 496 -21.78 -14.69 -28.97
CA ASP A 496 -21.23 -15.65 -29.91
C ASP A 496 -19.99 -15.07 -30.61
N ASP A 497 -18.88 -15.12 -29.86
CA ASP A 497 -17.53 -14.78 -30.29
C ASP A 497 -16.94 -15.84 -31.23
N ALA A 498 -17.50 -17.06 -31.24
CA ALA A 498 -17.16 -18.10 -32.19
C ALA A 498 -17.54 -17.73 -33.64
N ASN A 499 -18.65 -17.01 -33.82
CA ASN A 499 -19.08 -16.47 -35.11
C ASN A 499 -18.60 -15.04 -35.38
N ALA A 500 -17.91 -14.38 -34.44
CA ALA A 500 -17.46 -13.01 -34.62
C ALA A 500 -16.24 -12.90 -35.55
N LEU A 501 -16.20 -11.85 -36.38
CA LEU A 501 -15.10 -11.60 -37.31
C LEU A 501 -14.41 -10.27 -37.02
N LEU A 502 -13.08 -10.32 -36.83
CA LEU A 502 -12.22 -9.14 -36.78
C LEU A 502 -11.51 -9.00 -38.12
N ASN A 503 -11.77 -7.90 -38.83
CA ASN A 503 -11.26 -7.68 -40.20
C ASN A 503 -11.57 -8.86 -41.16
N GLY A 504 -12.79 -9.40 -41.05
CA GLY A 504 -13.26 -10.52 -41.87
C GLY A 504 -12.66 -11.89 -41.49
N LYS A 505 -11.94 -12.00 -40.37
CA LYS A 505 -11.31 -13.25 -39.92
C LYS A 505 -11.76 -13.63 -38.51
N PRO A 506 -11.96 -14.93 -38.22
CA PRO A 506 -12.12 -15.40 -36.85
C PRO A 506 -10.88 -15.07 -36.00
N PHE A 507 -11.09 -14.71 -34.74
CA PHE A 507 -10.02 -14.39 -33.78
C PHE A 507 -10.05 -15.26 -32.51
N VAL A 508 -11.09 -16.08 -32.34
CA VAL A 508 -11.20 -17.12 -31.31
C VAL A 508 -11.70 -18.41 -31.94
N THR A 509 -11.44 -19.54 -31.28
CA THR A 509 -11.99 -20.83 -31.68
C THR A 509 -13.33 -21.07 -31.01
N ALA A 510 -14.22 -21.85 -31.64
CA ALA A 510 -15.54 -22.14 -31.09
C ALA A 510 -15.51 -22.73 -29.67
N ALA A 511 -14.49 -23.54 -29.35
CA ALA A 511 -14.32 -24.13 -28.01
C ALA A 511 -13.48 -23.27 -27.04
N GLY A 512 -12.66 -22.35 -27.57
CA GLY A 512 -11.73 -21.53 -26.78
C GLY A 512 -12.27 -20.16 -26.39
N GLY A 513 -13.27 -19.66 -27.11
CA GLY A 513 -13.97 -18.39 -26.84
C GLY A 513 -14.88 -18.45 -25.61
N ALA A 514 -15.39 -17.29 -25.20
CA ALA A 514 -16.31 -17.15 -24.09
C ALA A 514 -17.63 -17.82 -24.43
N TRP A 515 -18.04 -17.83 -25.70
CA TRP A 515 -19.23 -18.56 -26.13
C TRP A 515 -19.15 -20.05 -25.79
N GLY A 516 -18.14 -20.75 -26.31
CA GLY A 516 -17.98 -22.19 -26.08
C GLY A 516 -17.71 -22.55 -24.62
N LYS A 517 -16.92 -21.75 -23.91
CA LYS A 517 -16.67 -21.96 -22.48
C LYS A 517 -17.91 -21.71 -21.64
N SER A 518 -18.74 -20.74 -21.98
CA SER A 518 -20.02 -20.52 -21.27
C SER A 518 -20.97 -21.71 -21.43
N HIS A 519 -21.05 -22.29 -22.63
CA HIS A 519 -21.79 -23.53 -22.85
C HIS A 519 -21.21 -24.70 -22.06
N SER A 520 -19.88 -24.79 -21.97
CA SER A 520 -19.22 -25.84 -21.17
C SER A 520 -19.57 -25.72 -19.69
N VAL A 521 -19.51 -24.52 -19.12
CA VAL A 521 -19.92 -24.27 -17.72
C VAL A 521 -21.40 -24.63 -17.54
N GLN A 522 -22.27 -24.18 -18.45
CA GLN A 522 -23.71 -24.47 -18.39
C GLN A 522 -23.99 -25.97 -18.43
N HIS A 523 -23.35 -26.69 -19.35
CA HIS A 523 -23.48 -28.14 -19.51
C HIS A 523 -23.04 -28.89 -18.26
N ASP A 524 -21.86 -28.56 -17.72
CA ASP A 524 -21.32 -29.22 -16.53
C ASP A 524 -22.18 -28.95 -15.28
N LEU A 525 -22.72 -27.73 -15.14
CA LEU A 525 -23.66 -27.41 -14.04
C LEU A 525 -25.02 -28.10 -14.21
N ALA A 526 -25.45 -28.40 -15.43
CA ALA A 526 -26.72 -29.09 -15.70
C ALA A 526 -26.72 -30.55 -15.21
N GLU A 527 -25.55 -31.14 -14.94
CA GLU A 527 -25.45 -32.44 -14.29
C GLU A 527 -25.95 -32.41 -12.83
N SER A 528 -25.90 -31.24 -12.17
CA SER A 528 -26.31 -31.07 -10.77
C SER A 528 -27.60 -30.25 -10.59
N PHE A 529 -27.89 -29.34 -11.52
CA PHE A 529 -29.03 -28.44 -11.45
C PHE A 529 -29.94 -28.56 -12.67
N LYS A 530 -31.25 -28.58 -12.44
CA LYS A 530 -32.23 -28.60 -13.53
C LYS A 530 -32.36 -27.20 -14.14
N PHE A 531 -31.91 -27.05 -15.38
CA PHE A 531 -32.06 -25.82 -16.14
C PHE A 531 -33.39 -25.76 -16.91
N THR A 532 -33.87 -24.53 -17.07
CA THR A 532 -34.87 -24.11 -18.05
C THR A 532 -34.17 -23.30 -19.13
N SER A 533 -34.59 -23.45 -20.39
CA SER A 533 -34.03 -22.72 -21.52
C SER A 533 -35.09 -21.88 -22.22
N GLN A 534 -34.68 -20.71 -22.68
CA GLN A 534 -35.43 -19.84 -23.57
C GLN A 534 -34.48 -19.36 -24.65
N ILE A 535 -34.72 -19.80 -25.89
CA ILE A 535 -33.86 -19.50 -27.03
C ILE A 535 -34.69 -18.75 -28.08
N ASN A 536 -34.19 -17.62 -28.53
CA ASN A 536 -34.77 -16.85 -29.63
C ASN A 536 -33.64 -16.36 -30.56
N ALA A 537 -33.99 -15.53 -31.55
CA ALA A 537 -33.02 -15.04 -32.54
C ALA A 537 -31.92 -14.11 -31.95
N GLU A 538 -32.11 -13.60 -30.74
CA GLU A 538 -31.18 -12.66 -30.10
C GLU A 538 -30.36 -13.28 -28.97
N PHE A 539 -30.95 -14.20 -28.20
CA PHE A 539 -30.35 -14.77 -27.01
C PHE A 539 -30.68 -16.24 -26.80
N GLN A 540 -29.71 -16.96 -26.23
CA GLN A 540 -29.92 -18.18 -25.48
C GLN A 540 -29.88 -17.85 -23.99
N LYS A 541 -31.01 -18.03 -23.30
CA LYS A 541 -31.13 -17.85 -21.86
C LYS A 541 -31.28 -19.21 -21.19
N PHE A 542 -30.42 -19.50 -20.22
CA PHE A 542 -30.52 -20.69 -19.37
C PHE A 542 -30.63 -20.27 -17.91
N SER A 543 -31.62 -20.80 -17.19
CA SER A 543 -31.87 -20.47 -15.79
C SER A 543 -32.08 -21.70 -14.93
N ALA A 544 -31.51 -21.71 -13.73
CA ALA A 544 -31.69 -22.76 -12.73
C ALA A 544 -31.77 -22.17 -11.31
N LEU A 545 -32.13 -23.01 -10.34
CA LEU A 545 -32.27 -22.64 -8.92
C LEU A 545 -33.15 -21.39 -8.72
N SER A 546 -34.32 -21.39 -9.35
CA SER A 546 -35.28 -20.27 -9.28
C SER A 546 -34.67 -18.91 -9.68
N GLY A 547 -33.77 -18.90 -10.66
CA GLY A 547 -33.14 -17.68 -11.16
C GLY A 547 -31.81 -17.31 -10.50
N ARG A 548 -31.32 -18.10 -9.51
CA ARG A 548 -29.99 -17.87 -8.91
C ARG A 548 -28.84 -18.20 -9.83
N ILE A 549 -29.06 -19.04 -10.83
CA ILE A 549 -28.09 -19.30 -11.90
C ILE A 549 -28.68 -18.77 -13.20
N GLN A 550 -27.98 -17.87 -13.88
CA GLN A 550 -28.37 -17.38 -15.19
C GLN A 550 -27.20 -17.40 -16.18
N PHE A 551 -27.47 -17.87 -17.39
CA PHE A 551 -26.63 -17.70 -18.56
C PHE A 551 -27.44 -16.91 -19.57
N ILE A 552 -26.92 -15.79 -20.04
CA ILE A 552 -27.54 -14.99 -21.10
C ILE A 552 -26.51 -14.81 -22.21
N LEU A 553 -26.66 -15.62 -23.25
CA LEU A 553 -25.69 -15.75 -24.33
C LEU A 553 -26.26 -15.10 -25.59
N LYS A 554 -25.61 -14.04 -26.07
CA LYS A 554 -26.07 -13.26 -27.22
C LYS A 554 -25.72 -13.93 -28.56
N GLU A 555 -26.73 -14.19 -29.37
CA GLU A 555 -26.58 -14.64 -30.75
C GLU A 555 -25.94 -13.56 -31.64
N ASN A 556 -25.17 -14.00 -32.62
CA ASN A 556 -24.38 -13.13 -33.51
C ASN A 556 -24.46 -13.51 -35.00
N PRO A 557 -25.66 -13.57 -35.61
CA PRO A 557 -25.80 -13.90 -37.04
C PRO A 557 -25.16 -12.86 -37.97
N GLU A 558 -24.86 -11.67 -37.45
CA GLU A 558 -24.26 -10.57 -38.19
C GLU A 558 -22.72 -10.50 -38.06
N HIS A 559 -22.10 -11.47 -37.39
CA HIS A 559 -20.64 -11.58 -37.23
C HIS A 559 -19.97 -10.36 -36.58
N LYS A 560 -20.69 -9.63 -35.73
CA LYS A 560 -20.25 -8.40 -35.06
C LYS A 560 -19.39 -8.68 -33.82
N ILE A 561 -18.64 -7.68 -33.36
CA ILE A 561 -17.90 -7.74 -32.10
C ILE A 561 -18.73 -7.07 -31.01
N PHE A 562 -19.28 -7.86 -30.09
CA PHE A 562 -20.06 -7.35 -28.95
C PHE A 562 -19.30 -7.36 -27.62
N HIS A 563 -18.01 -7.70 -27.64
CA HIS A 563 -17.18 -7.94 -26.45
C HIS A 563 -17.34 -6.90 -25.31
N THR A 564 -17.30 -5.61 -25.64
CA THR A 564 -17.51 -4.52 -24.68
C THR A 564 -18.96 -4.04 -24.62
N VAL A 565 -19.70 -4.21 -25.71
CA VAL A 565 -21.10 -3.74 -25.86
C VAL A 565 -22.02 -4.34 -24.80
N GLN A 566 -21.80 -5.59 -24.40
CA GLN A 566 -22.62 -6.24 -23.37
C GLN A 566 -22.41 -5.62 -21.98
N VAL A 567 -21.21 -5.12 -21.68
CA VAL A 567 -20.93 -4.38 -20.44
C VAL A 567 -21.51 -2.98 -20.53
N GLU A 568 -21.28 -2.30 -21.65
CA GLU A 568 -21.82 -0.99 -21.96
C GLU A 568 -23.36 -0.99 -21.86
N ARG A 569 -24.03 -2.03 -22.34
CA ARG A 569 -25.49 -2.15 -22.30
C ARG A 569 -25.97 -2.82 -21.02
N ASN A 570 -25.65 -2.18 -19.91
CA ASN A 570 -26.12 -2.48 -18.56
C ASN A 570 -25.62 -3.82 -17.97
N GLY A 571 -24.53 -4.40 -18.52
CA GLY A 571 -24.03 -5.71 -18.08
C GLY A 571 -23.55 -5.73 -16.64
N PHE A 572 -22.89 -4.66 -16.16
CA PHE A 572 -22.47 -4.59 -14.76
C PHE A 572 -23.65 -4.36 -13.81
N ILE A 573 -24.63 -3.54 -14.19
CA ILE A 573 -25.89 -3.39 -13.45
C ILE A 573 -26.59 -4.76 -13.33
N HIS A 574 -26.77 -5.47 -14.45
CA HIS A 574 -27.42 -6.78 -14.46
C HIS A 574 -26.64 -7.81 -13.62
N ALA A 575 -25.30 -7.78 -13.67
CA ALA A 575 -24.42 -8.61 -12.86
C ALA A 575 -24.56 -8.44 -11.35
N ILE A 576 -25.14 -7.32 -10.88
CA ILE A 576 -25.43 -7.10 -9.47
C ILE A 576 -26.89 -7.34 -9.14
N LEU A 577 -27.82 -7.04 -10.05
CA LEU A 577 -29.25 -7.03 -9.77
C LEU A 577 -30.02 -8.29 -10.21
N PHE A 578 -29.48 -9.19 -11.03
CA PHE A 578 -30.22 -10.40 -11.43
C PHE A 578 -30.66 -11.22 -10.22
N GLY A 579 -31.74 -11.99 -10.29
CA GLY A 579 -32.26 -12.77 -9.16
C GLY A 579 -32.73 -11.95 -7.95
N THR A 580 -32.66 -10.62 -7.99
CA THR A 580 -33.21 -9.74 -6.94
C THR A 580 -34.61 -9.25 -7.35
N PRO A 581 -35.45 -8.76 -6.41
CA PRO A 581 -36.75 -8.20 -6.74
C PRO A 581 -36.72 -6.96 -7.65
N ILE A 582 -35.54 -6.39 -7.91
CA ILE A 582 -35.34 -5.23 -8.79
C ILE A 582 -34.57 -5.56 -10.07
N GLU A 583 -34.40 -6.85 -10.39
CA GLU A 583 -33.94 -7.30 -11.71
C GLU A 583 -34.78 -6.64 -12.82
N GLU A 584 -34.09 -6.03 -13.79
CA GLU A 584 -34.65 -5.30 -14.94
C GLU A 584 -35.69 -4.22 -14.60
N LYS A 585 -35.63 -3.64 -13.39
CA LYS A 585 -36.41 -2.45 -13.02
C LYS A 585 -35.60 -1.18 -13.28
N GLY A 586 -36.04 -0.38 -14.26
CA GLY A 586 -35.37 0.86 -14.66
C GLY A 586 -34.11 0.65 -15.52
N TYR A 587 -33.84 -0.58 -15.93
CA TYR A 587 -32.82 -0.95 -16.91
C TYR A 587 -33.26 -2.25 -17.62
N GLU A 588 -32.70 -2.53 -18.79
CA GLU A 588 -32.87 -3.81 -19.50
C GLU A 588 -31.48 -4.31 -19.92
N TYR A 589 -31.15 -5.59 -19.69
CA TYR A 589 -29.87 -6.10 -20.15
C TYR A 589 -29.81 -6.08 -21.68
N PHE A 590 -28.72 -5.54 -22.23
CA PHE A 590 -28.54 -5.32 -23.67
C PHE A 590 -29.46 -4.24 -24.30
N GLY A 591 -30.26 -3.55 -23.48
CA GLY A 591 -31.02 -2.35 -23.85
C GLY A 591 -30.17 -1.06 -23.89
N PRO A 592 -30.78 0.12 -24.05
CA PRO A 592 -30.09 1.41 -23.98
C PRO A 592 -29.36 1.63 -22.64
N ARG A 593 -28.29 2.43 -22.63
CA ARG A 593 -27.51 2.77 -21.42
C ARG A 593 -28.43 3.42 -20.37
N ALA A 594 -28.82 2.65 -19.35
CA ALA A 594 -29.69 3.13 -18.27
C ALA A 594 -29.00 4.20 -17.42
N TYR A 595 -27.66 4.24 -17.45
CA TYR A 595 -26.81 5.04 -16.58
C TYR A 595 -26.27 6.33 -17.22
N SER A 596 -26.78 6.74 -18.39
CA SER A 596 -26.19 7.85 -19.16
C SER A 596 -26.08 9.17 -18.37
N LYS A 597 -27.03 9.46 -17.46
CA LYS A 597 -27.02 10.68 -16.62
C LYS A 597 -25.87 10.72 -15.59
N TRP A 598 -25.19 9.60 -15.35
CA TRP A 598 -24.12 9.47 -14.35
C TRP A 598 -22.71 9.32 -14.95
N ILE A 599 -22.58 9.45 -16.27
CA ILE A 599 -21.28 9.44 -16.95
C ILE A 599 -20.56 10.75 -16.62
N GLU A 600 -19.28 10.66 -16.25
CA GLU A 600 -18.46 11.83 -15.96
C GLU A 600 -18.18 12.66 -17.23
N PRO A 601 -18.13 14.00 -17.16
CA PRO A 601 -17.86 14.86 -18.32
C PRO A 601 -16.44 14.84 -18.92
#